data_AF-A0A520STQ5-F1
#
_entry.id   AF-A0A520STQ5-F1
#
_cell.length_a   1.000
_cell.length_b   1.000
_cell.length_c   1.000
_cell.angle_alpha   90.00
_cell.angle_beta   90.00
_cell.angle_gamma   90.00
#
_symmetry.space_group_name_H-M   'P 1'
#
loop_
_entity.id
_entity.type
_entity.pdbx_description
1 polymer ?
#
loop_
_entity_poly.entity_id
_entity_poly.type
_entity_poly.pdbx_seq_one_letter_code
_entity_poly.pdbx_strand_id
1 'polypeptide(L)' 'MRIRRAMRKKPLRRPVKKPRLKRRRLLEQKRRLTTAGYNEEQLLHMNTKQIREAIRAEGV' A
#
# COMPACT_ATOMS: atom_id res chain seq x y z
N MET A 1 40.16 -11.05 8.52
CA MET A 1 39.08 -11.91 7.99
C MET A 1 37.79 -11.08 7.74
N ARG A 2 37.70 -10.35 6.63
CA ARG A 2 36.64 -9.35 6.32
C ARG A 2 35.38 -9.92 5.64
N ILE A 3 35.30 -11.23 5.44
CA ILE A 3 34.28 -11.90 4.59
C ILE A 3 32.99 -12.24 5.36
N ARG A 4 33.00 -12.29 6.71
CA ARG A 4 31.80 -12.62 7.51
C ARG A 4 30.66 -11.59 7.39
N ARG A 5 30.92 -10.34 6.96
CA ARG A 5 29.88 -9.30 6.85
C ARG A 5 28.99 -9.45 5.61
N ALA A 6 29.47 -10.06 4.53
CA ALA A 6 28.67 -10.32 3.32
C ALA A 6 27.70 -11.51 3.52
N MET A 7 28.05 -12.43 4.43
CA MET A 7 27.23 -13.58 4.83
C MET A 7 26.09 -13.23 5.80
N ARG A 8 25.99 -11.97 6.29
CA ARG A 8 24.72 -11.40 6.79
C ARG A 8 23.79 -11.12 5.60
N LYS A 9 23.40 -12.19 4.89
CA LYS A 9 22.42 -12.15 3.80
C LYS A 9 21.11 -11.54 4.32
N LYS A 10 20.57 -10.56 3.56
CA LYS A 10 19.18 -10.04 3.57
C LYS A 10 18.57 -9.78 4.97
N PRO A 11 18.21 -8.53 5.35
CA PRO A 11 17.47 -8.35 6.60
C PRO A 11 16.17 -9.17 6.50
N LEU A 12 15.95 -10.06 7.48
CA LEU A 12 14.64 -10.64 7.81
C LEU A 12 13.54 -9.54 7.92
N ARG A 13 13.98 -8.28 8.05
CA ARG A 13 13.21 -7.03 8.14
C ARG A 13 13.10 -6.22 6.84
N ARG A 14 13.54 -6.69 5.67
CA ARG A 14 13.15 -6.00 4.42
C ARG A 14 11.66 -6.27 4.25
N PRO A 15 10.77 -5.24 4.22
CA PRO A 15 9.37 -5.49 4.05
C PRO A 15 9.18 -6.29 2.75
N VAL A 16 8.41 -7.39 2.83
CA VAL A 16 8.13 -8.33 1.72
C VAL A 16 7.68 -7.58 0.46
N LYS A 17 7.03 -6.42 0.65
CA LYS A 17 6.81 -5.41 -0.40
C LYS A 17 7.64 -4.16 -0.15
N LYS A 18 8.31 -3.68 -1.20
CA LYS A 18 8.96 -2.35 -1.19
C LYS A 18 7.93 -1.29 -0.76
N PRO A 19 8.24 -0.36 0.18
CA PRO A 19 7.29 0.66 0.64
C PRO A 19 6.65 1.48 -0.50
N ARG A 20 7.42 1.74 -1.56
CA ARG A 20 6.95 2.40 -2.78
C ARG A 20 5.76 1.69 -3.44
N LEU A 21 5.78 0.35 -3.48
CA LEU A 21 4.70 -0.45 -4.05
C LEU A 21 3.43 -0.40 -3.20
N LYS A 22 3.57 -0.34 -1.87
CA LYS A 22 2.43 -0.15 -0.96
C LYS A 22 1.77 1.21 -1.20
N ARG A 23 2.58 2.28 -1.30
CA ARG A 23 2.08 3.64 -1.59
C ARG A 23 1.39 3.71 -2.95
N ARG A 24 2.02 3.16 -4.00
CA ARG A 24 1.43 3.12 -5.36
C ARG A 24 0.07 2.42 -5.36
N ARG A 25 -0.03 1.26 -4.71
CA ARG A 25 -1.29 0.53 -4.58
C ARG A 25 -2.37 1.35 -3.89
N LEU A 26 -2.06 2.00 -2.76
CA LEU A 26 -3.04 2.83 -2.06
C LEU A 26 -3.50 3.99 -2.93
N LEU A 27 -2.61 4.57 -3.72
CA LEU A 27 -2.92 5.66 -4.63
C LEU A 27 -3.83 5.19 -5.78
N GLU A 28 -3.53 4.02 -6.38
CA GLU A 28 -4.40 3.37 -7.37
C GLU A 28 -5.80 3.05 -6.78
N GLN A 29 -5.85 2.55 -5.54
CA GLN A 29 -7.11 2.27 -4.83
C GLN A 29 -7.93 3.54 -4.59
N LYS A 30 -7.30 4.63 -4.14
CA LYS A 30 -7.98 5.92 -3.99
C LYS A 30 -8.47 6.46 -5.33
N ARG A 31 -7.69 6.33 -6.41
CA ARG A 31 -8.09 6.72 -7.78
C ARG A 31 -9.33 5.97 -8.27
N ARG A 32 -9.45 4.67 -7.97
CA ARG A 32 -10.65 3.89 -8.30
C ARG A 32 -11.88 4.37 -7.53
N LEU A 33 -11.71 4.74 -6.27
CA LEU A 33 -12.79 5.29 -5.46
C LEU A 33 -13.16 6.72 -5.89
N THR A 34 -12.21 7.55 -6.31
CA THR A 34 -12.54 8.86 -6.90
C THR A 34 -13.37 8.70 -8.18
N THR A 35 -13.06 7.71 -9.03
CA THR A 35 -13.90 7.43 -10.22
C THR A 35 -15.28 6.89 -9.87
N ALA A 36 -15.45 6.29 -8.68
CA ALA A 36 -16.75 5.85 -8.15
C ALA A 36 -17.53 6.97 -7.43
N GLY A 37 -17.03 8.21 -7.41
CA GLY A 37 -17.73 9.37 -6.83
C GLY A 37 -17.38 9.69 -5.38
N TYR A 38 -16.33 9.07 -4.80
CA TYR A 38 -15.87 9.45 -3.46
C TYR A 38 -15.10 10.77 -3.49
N ASN A 39 -15.40 11.65 -2.54
CA ASN A 39 -14.72 12.94 -2.41
C ASN A 39 -13.30 12.78 -1.85
N GLU A 40 -12.41 13.70 -2.22
CA GLU A 40 -11.01 13.66 -1.76
C GLU A 40 -10.88 13.80 -0.24
N GLU A 41 -11.72 14.63 0.39
CA GLU A 41 -11.77 14.79 1.84
C GLU A 41 -12.16 13.48 2.55
N GLN A 42 -13.15 12.76 2.01
CA GLN A 42 -13.54 11.45 2.53
C GLN A 42 -12.37 10.46 2.44
N LEU A 43 -11.70 10.41 1.28
CA LEU A 43 -10.55 9.54 1.05
C LEU A 43 -9.33 9.90 1.89
N LEU A 44 -9.19 11.14 2.36
CA LEU A 44 -8.11 11.56 3.26
C LEU A 44 -8.26 10.90 4.62
N HIS A 45 -9.48 10.84 5.15
CA HIS A 45 -9.79 10.32 6.48
C HIS A 45 -10.02 8.80 6.51
N MET A 46 -10.16 8.15 5.36
CA MET A 46 -10.32 6.70 5.28
C MET A 46 -9.03 5.94 5.61
N ASN A 47 -9.16 4.93 6.49
CA ASN A 47 -8.12 3.94 6.71
C ASN A 47 -8.13 2.88 5.59
N THR A 48 -7.02 2.17 5.45
CA THR A 48 -6.81 1.08 4.49
C THR A 48 -7.83 -0.05 4.55
N LYS A 49 -8.46 -0.31 5.70
CA LYS A 49 -9.55 -1.30 5.82
C LYS A 49 -10.81 -0.81 5.10
N GLN A 50 -11.23 0.42 5.41
CA GLN A 50 -12.38 1.08 4.81
C GLN A 50 -12.20 1.22 3.28
N ILE A 51 -11.01 1.60 2.82
CA ILE A 51 -10.70 1.67 1.37
C ILE A 51 -10.95 0.31 0.68
N ARG A 52 -10.57 -0.80 1.30
CA ARG A 52 -10.79 -2.15 0.73
C ARG A 52 -12.23 -2.62 0.81
N GLU A 53 -12.99 -2.13 1.78
CA GLU A 53 -14.41 -2.43 1.92
C GLU A 53 -15.20 -1.65 0.88
N ALA A 54 -14.94 -0.35 0.72
CA ALA A 54 -15.52 0.48 -0.33
C ALA A 54 -15.25 -0.09 -1.72
N ILE A 55 -14.00 -0.46 -2.03
CA ILE A 55 -13.64 -1.10 -3.31
C ILE A 55 -14.45 -2.38 -3.57
N ARG A 56 -14.67 -3.20 -2.53
CA ARG A 56 -15.47 -4.43 -2.65
C ARG A 56 -16.96 -4.14 -2.82
N ALA A 57 -17.47 -3.09 -2.17
CA ALA A 57 -18.87 -2.69 -2.27
C ALA A 57 -19.19 -2.09 -3.65
N GLU A 58 -18.31 -1.23 -4.16
CA GLU A 58 -18.49 -0.58 -5.47
C GLU A 58 -18.11 -1.50 -6.65
N GLY A 59 -17.36 -2.57 -6.41
CA GLY A 59 -16.96 -3.54 -7.44
C GLY A 59 -15.84 -3.05 -8.38
N VAL A 60 -14.95 -2.16 -7.92
CA VAL A 60 -13.90 -1.47 -8.73
C VAL A 60 -12.48 -1.96 -8.41
#